data_AF-A0A927DZC5-F1
#
_entry.id   AF-A0A927DZC5-F1
#
_cell.length_a   1.000
_cell.length_b   1.000
_cell.length_c   1.000
_cell.angle_alpha   90.00
_cell.angle_beta   90.00
_cell.angle_gamma   90.00
#
_symmetry.space_group_name_H-M   'P 1'
#
loop_
_entity.id
_entity.type
_entity.pdbx_description
1 polymer ?
#
loop_
_entity_poly.entity_id
_entity_poly.type
_entity_poly.pdbx_seq_one_letter_code
_entity_poly.pdbx_strand_id
1 'polypeptide(L)'
;MNKQTLGGVACQIYQEFDGIPKFTPESLEKALVLLSKRHPMLNIVFHQQGTQFWSPNPNRKYVTYHDFSKLPKDEYEKNFTITGKIKPSGTKC
;
A
#
# COMPACT_ATOMS: atom_id res chain seq x y z
N MET A 1 24.01 -21.16 -10.57
CA MET A 1 22.54 -21.15 -10.68
C MET A 1 21.95 -21.35 -9.29
N ASN A 2 21.61 -20.26 -8.62
CA ASN A 2 21.08 -20.23 -7.26
C ASN A 2 19.60 -19.81 -7.32
N LYS A 3 18.71 -20.81 -7.40
CA LYS A 3 17.26 -20.66 -7.16
C LYS A 3 17.04 -20.43 -5.67
N GLN A 4 17.26 -19.21 -5.19
CA GLN A 4 16.80 -18.84 -3.86
C GLN A 4 15.33 -18.42 -3.98
N THR A 5 14.44 -19.38 -3.78
CA THR A 5 13.00 -19.15 -3.69
C THR A 5 12.76 -18.31 -2.44
N LEU A 6 12.56 -17.00 -2.58
CA LEU A 6 11.94 -16.19 -1.54
C LEU A 6 10.61 -16.90 -1.21
N GLY A 7 10.47 -17.41 0.01
CA GLY A 7 9.56 -18.50 0.40
C GLY A 7 8.06 -18.24 0.30
N GLY A 8 7.57 -17.77 -0.86
CA GLY A 8 6.17 -17.52 -1.16
C GLY A 8 5.52 -16.36 -0.38
N VAL A 9 6.24 -15.77 0.58
CA VAL A 9 5.72 -14.73 1.47
C VAL A 9 6.60 -13.48 1.34
N ALA A 10 5.98 -12.35 1.02
CA ALA A 10 6.64 -11.04 1.04
C ALA A 10 6.73 -10.52 2.49
N CYS A 11 7.79 -9.80 2.82
CA CYS A 11 7.84 -9.04 4.07
C CYS A 11 6.89 -7.84 3.94
N GLN A 12 5.79 -7.85 4.69
CA GLN A 12 4.77 -6.79 4.70
C GLN A 12 4.66 -6.22 6.10
N ILE A 13 4.48 -4.90 6.19
CA ILE A 13 4.20 -4.20 7.44
C ILE A 13 2.77 -3.66 7.36
N TYR A 14 2.00 -3.88 8.42
CA TYR A 14 0.67 -3.32 8.63
C TYR A 14 0.67 -2.53 9.94
N GLN A 15 0.16 -1.30 9.89
CA GLN A 15 0.09 -0.38 11.03
C GLN A 15 -1.21 0.41 10.99
N GLU A 16 -1.79 0.60 12.16
CA GLU A 16 -2.99 1.41 12.39
C GLU A 16 -2.64 2.60 13.28
N PHE A 17 -3.22 3.76 12.97
CA PHE A 17 -3.01 4.98 13.73
C PHE A 17 -4.35 5.66 14.00
N ASP A 18 -4.54 6.13 15.23
CA ASP A 18 -5.60 7.08 15.54
C ASP A 18 -5.25 8.43 14.91
N GLY A 19 -6.13 8.94 14.05
CA GLY A 19 -5.91 10.18 13.30
C GLY A 19 -6.05 11.44 14.16
N ILE A 20 -5.22 11.62 15.18
CA ILE A 20 -5.20 12.80 16.06
C ILE A 20 -3.84 13.50 15.95
N PRO A 21 -3.77 14.77 15.50
CA PRO A 21 -4.86 15.58 14.93
C PRO A 21 -5.38 15.01 13.61
N LYS A 22 -6.64 15.32 13.26
CA LYS A 22 -7.27 14.80 12.04
C LYS A 22 -6.56 15.34 10.80
N PHE A 23 -5.97 14.44 10.01
CA PHE A 23 -5.52 14.73 8.66
C PHE A 23 -6.70 14.61 7.69
N THR A 24 -6.75 15.46 6.66
CA THR A 24 -7.71 15.25 5.55
C THR A 24 -7.12 14.27 4.53
N PRO A 25 -7.95 13.50 3.80
CA PRO A 25 -7.47 12.59 2.76
C PRO A 25 -6.57 13.28 1.72
N GLU A 26 -6.89 14.52 1.36
CA GLU A 26 -6.13 15.32 0.39
C GLU A 26 -4.75 15.71 0.93
N SER A 27 -4.65 16.03 2.22
CA SER A 27 -3.38 16.37 2.86
C SER A 27 -2.43 15.17 2.90
N LEU A 28 -2.97 13.98 3.22
CA LEU A 28 -2.21 12.75 3.27
C LEU A 28 -1.76 12.31 1.86
N GLU A 29 -2.65 12.40 0.87
CA GLU A 29 -2.31 12.09 -0.53
C GLU A 29 -1.15 12.97 -1.02
N LYS A 30 -1.21 14.29 -0.76
CA LYS A 30 -0.12 15.22 -1.12
C LYS A 30 1.20 14.84 -0.44
N ALA A 31 1.17 14.52 0.85
CA ALA A 31 2.35 14.10 1.60
C ALA A 31 2.97 12.82 1.01
N LEU A 32 2.16 11.82 0.69
CA LEU A 32 2.62 10.55 0.11
C LEU A 32 3.18 10.74 -1.31
N VAL A 33 2.60 11.62 -2.11
CA VAL A 33 3.16 12.00 -3.42
C VAL A 33 4.55 12.63 -3.27
N LEU A 34 4.73 13.56 -2.33
CA LEU A 34 6.04 14.19 -2.07
C LEU A 34 7.06 13.18 -1.57
N LEU A 35 6.67 12.31 -0.62
CA LEU A 35 7.51 11.26 -0.08
C LEU A 35 7.96 10.29 -1.18
N SER A 36 7.04 9.87 -2.04
CA SER A 36 7.34 9.00 -3.19
C SER A 36 8.34 9.64 -4.15
N LYS A 37 8.17 10.93 -4.47
CA LYS A 37 9.12 11.67 -5.32
C LYS A 37 10.50 11.80 -4.68
N ARG A 38 10.56 12.00 -3.36
CA ARG A 38 11.82 12.17 -2.61
C ARG A 38 12.60 10.86 -2.46
N HIS A 39 11.92 9.71 -2.41
CA HIS A 39 12.53 8.43 -2.08
C HIS A 39 12.36 7.39 -3.21
N PRO A 40 13.37 7.23 -4.10
CA PRO A 40 13.31 6.31 -5.24
C PRO A 40 12.96 4.86 -4.87
N MET A 41 13.37 4.39 -3.68
CA MET A 41 13.07 3.05 -3.18
C MET A 41 11.56 2.74 -3.08
N LEU A 42 10.71 3.76 -2.90
CA LEU A 42 9.25 3.60 -2.84
C LEU A 42 8.61 3.37 -4.23
N ASN A 43 9.39 3.56 -5.30
CA ASN A 43 9.00 3.37 -6.69
C ASN A 43 9.77 2.22 -7.35
N ILE A 44 10.37 1.32 -6.57
CA ILE A 44 11.09 0.18 -7.13
C ILE A 44 10.13 -0.97 -7.43
N VAL A 45 10.38 -1.62 -8.57
CA VAL A 45 9.76 -2.88 -8.96
C VAL A 45 10.83 -3.96 -8.99
N PHE A 46 10.51 -5.11 -8.41
CA PHE A 46 11.38 -6.29 -8.42
C PHE A 46 11.04 -7.18 -9.62
N HIS A 47 12.06 -7.57 -10.37
CA HIS A 47 11.94 -8.52 -11.46
C HIS A 47 12.14 -9.96 -10.98
N GLN A 48 11.62 -10.92 -11.73
CA GLN A 48 11.70 -12.34 -11.38
C GLN A 48 13.13 -12.88 -11.33
N GLN A 49 14.09 -12.23 -11.99
CA GLN A 49 15.51 -12.60 -11.92
C GLN A 49 16.26 -11.96 -10.74
N GLY A 50 15.54 -11.37 -9.78
CA GLY A 50 16.14 -10.77 -8.58
C GLY A 50 16.79 -9.41 -8.80
N THR A 51 16.53 -8.77 -9.95
CA THR A 51 16.94 -7.40 -10.21
C THR A 51 15.85 -6.42 -9.79
N GLN A 52 16.24 -5.17 -9.56
CA GLN A 52 15.33 -4.10 -9.19
C GLN A 52 15.50 -2.92 -10.14
N PHE A 53 14.41 -2.22 -10.45
CA PHE A 53 14.47 -1.00 -11.27
C PHE A 53 13.52 0.07 -10.74
N TRP A 54 13.89 1.33 -10.95
CA TRP A 54 13.09 2.48 -10.59
C TRP A 54 11.99 2.72 -11.63
N SER A 55 10.74 2.80 -11.17
CA SER A 55 9.55 2.97 -12.00
C SER A 55 8.60 3.98 -11.32
N PRO A 56 8.76 5.29 -11.57
CA PRO A 56 7.87 6.28 -10.98
C PRO A 56 6.47 6.16 -11.60
N ASN A 57 5.43 6.20 -10.77
CA ASN A 57 4.05 6.31 -11.23
C ASN A 57 3.46 7.66 -10.79
N PRO A 58 3.45 8.68 -11.66
CA PRO A 58 2.97 10.02 -11.31
C PRO A 58 1.46 10.08 -11.05
N ASN A 59 0.70 9.08 -11.51
CA ASN A 59 -0.77 9.02 -11.38
C ASN A 59 -1.22 8.05 -10.28
N ARG A 60 -0.30 7.53 -9.46
CA ARG A 60 -0.62 6.61 -8.38
C ARG A 60 -1.49 7.32 -7.33
N LYS A 61 -2.61 6.68 -6.96
CA LYS A 61 -3.41 7.05 -5.79
C LYS A 61 -2.89 6.28 -4.58
N TYR A 62 -2.55 6.98 -3.50
CA TYR A 62 -1.97 6.37 -2.30
C TYR A 62 -3.00 6.19 -1.18
N VAL A 63 -3.99 7.08 -1.08
CA VAL A 63 -5.01 7.08 -0.04
C VAL A 63 -6.33 6.57 -0.59
N THR A 64 -6.88 5.54 0.06
CA THR A 64 -8.29 5.15 -0.10
C THR A 64 -9.05 5.71 1.10
N TYR A 65 -10.09 6.50 0.84
CA TYR A 65 -10.91 7.11 1.88
C TYR A 65 -12.26 6.42 1.98
N HIS A 66 -12.64 6.04 3.19
CA HIS A 66 -13.94 5.48 3.51
C HIS A 66 -14.59 6.34 4.60
N ASP A 67 -15.77 6.90 4.30
CA ASP A 67 -16.54 7.70 5.25
C ASP A 67 -17.58 6.81 5.95
N PHE A 68 -17.34 6.51 7.22
CA PHE A 68 -18.24 5.75 8.07
C PHE A 68 -18.98 6.62 9.10
N SER A 69 -18.89 7.95 8.99
CA SER A 69 -19.47 8.88 9.98
C SER A 69 -20.99 8.77 10.16
N LYS A 70 -21.68 8.18 9.17
CA LYS A 70 -23.13 8.00 9.15
C LYS A 70 -23.59 6.60 9.56
N LEU A 71 -22.66 5.69 9.85
CA LEU A 71 -23.01 4.32 10.24
C LEU A 71 -23.16 4.19 11.75
N PRO A 72 -24.10 3.36 12.23
CA PRO A 72 -24.13 2.91 13.62
C PRO A 72 -22.82 2.23 14.00
N LYS A 73 -22.46 2.33 15.27
CA LYS A 73 -21.23 1.76 15.84
C LYS A 73 -21.05 0.28 15.49
N ASP A 74 -22.14 -0.48 15.49
CA ASP A 74 -22.07 -1.94 15.30
C ASP A 74 -21.91 -2.36 13.83
N GLU A 75 -22.13 -1.44 12.88
CA GLU A 75 -21.98 -1.70 11.44
C GLU A 75 -20.59 -1.37 10.88
N TYR A 76 -19.76 -0.56 11.58
CA TYR A 76 -18.42 -0.25 11.06
C TYR A 76 -17.49 -1.45 11.16
N GLU A 77 -17.52 -2.21 12.26
CA GLU A 77 -16.57 -3.33 12.49
C GLU A 77 -16.71 -4.41 11.43
N LYS A 78 -17.93 -4.61 10.94
CA LYS A 78 -18.24 -5.60 9.91
C LYS A 78 -17.80 -5.16 8.51
N ASN A 79 -17.77 -3.84 8.25
CA ASN A 79 -17.42 -3.25 6.96
C ASN A 79 -15.95 -2.79 6.88
N PHE A 80 -15.27 -2.57 8.00
CA PHE A 80 -13.84 -2.28 8.10
C PHE A 80 -13.01 -3.56 7.95
N THR A 81 -13.25 -4.31 6.88
CA THR A 81 -12.30 -5.34 6.46
C THR A 81 -11.30 -4.66 5.54
N ILE A 82 -10.11 -4.28 6.05
CA ILE A 82 -8.96 -3.93 5.20
C ILE A 82 -8.45 -5.22 4.54
N THR A 83 -9.28 -5.85 3.71
CA THR A 83 -8.80 -6.82 2.73
C THR A 83 -8.12 -6.00 1.65
N GLY A 84 -6.86 -5.68 1.89
CA GLY A 84 -5.91 -5.49 0.82
C GLY A 84 -5.86 -6.78 0.01
N LYS A 85 -6.84 -7.01 -0.88
CA LYS A 85 -6.65 -7.89 -2.03
C LYS A 85 -5.65 -7.19 -2.95
N ILE A 86 -4.40 -7.13 -2.51
CA ILE A 86 -3.27 -7.05 -3.42
C ILE A 86 -3.46 -8.28 -4.29
N LYS A 87 -3.86 -8.10 -5.55
CA LYS A 87 -3.88 -9.21 -6.50
C LYS A 87 -2.51 -9.89 -6.34
N PRO A 88 -2.43 -11.20 -6.05
CA PRO A 88 -1.16 -11.88 -6.17
C PRO A 88 -0.67 -11.52 -7.58
N SER A 89 0.57 -11.04 -7.70
CA SER A 89 1.20 -10.91 -9.01
C SER A 89 1.21 -12.31 -9.60
N GLY A 90 0.15 -12.62 -10.33
CA GLY A 90 -0.11 -13.89 -10.96
C GLY A 90 0.81 -14.01 -12.15
N THR A 91 2.08 -14.23 -11.88
CA THR A 91 2.93 -14.97 -12.77
C THR A 91 3.23 -16.25 -12.02
N LYS A 92 2.49 -17.29 -12.40
CA LYS A 92 2.69 -18.66 -11.94
C LYS A 92 4.20 -18.96 -11.99
N CYS A 93 4.68 -19.57 -10.91
CA CYS A 93 5.97 -20.26 -10.89
C CYS A 93 6.05 -21.29 -12.01
#